data_AF-A8MAN2-F1
#
_entry.id   AF-A8MAN2-F1
#
_cell.length_a   1.000
_cell.length_b   1.000
_cell.length_c   1.000
_cell.angle_alpha   90.00
_cell.angle_beta   90.00
_cell.angle_gamma   90.00
#
_symmetry.space_group_name_H-M   'P 1'
#
loop_
_entity.id
_entity.type
_entity.pdbx_description
1 polymer ?
#
loop_
_entity_poly.entity_id
_entity_poly.type
_entity_poly.pdbx_seq_one_letter_code
_entity_poly.pdbx_strand_id
1 'polypeptide(L)'
;MGLSINRGFKCIWIMRVIVLGDEDTVNAFRLIGFEGYVVDPKSLVPRIKEFMSMDDVAAILVTSNVSGEAGQEFINLRTRVRKPLILEVPALSSGESKEVNYMAILRSVLGI
;
A
#
# COMPACT_ATOMS: atom_id res chain seq x y z
N MET A 1 23.97 -40.88 20.79
CA MET A 1 24.36 -40.21 19.54
C MET A 1 23.28 -40.45 18.51
N GLY A 2 22.65 -39.40 18.00
CA GLY A 2 21.57 -39.47 17.01
C GLY A 2 20.74 -38.20 17.08
N LEU A 3 21.09 -37.24 16.20
CA LEU A 3 20.73 -35.83 16.24
C LEU A 3 19.23 -35.53 16.23
N SER A 4 18.88 -34.52 17.03
CA SER A 4 17.72 -33.64 16.85
C SER A 4 17.71 -33.07 15.43
N ILE A 5 16.63 -33.31 14.68
CA ILE A 5 16.27 -32.51 13.52
C ILE A 5 14.95 -31.83 13.86
N ASN A 6 15.11 -30.65 14.44
CA ASN A 6 14.08 -29.65 14.64
C ASN A 6 13.53 -29.22 13.26
N ARG A 7 12.47 -29.87 12.76
CA ARG A 7 11.70 -29.37 11.62
C ARG A 7 10.72 -28.29 12.10
N GLY A 8 11.27 -27.17 12.54
CA GLY A 8 10.54 -25.96 12.81
C GLY A 8 10.25 -25.20 11.52
N PHE A 9 9.17 -25.57 10.82
CA PHE A 9 8.44 -24.70 9.89
C PHE A 9 6.99 -25.16 9.88
N LYS A 10 6.31 -24.92 11.00
CA LYS A 10 4.87 -25.12 11.17
C LYS A 10 4.20 -23.76 10.94
N CYS A 11 3.14 -23.78 10.12
CA CYS A 11 2.33 -22.66 9.62
C CYS A 11 2.91 -21.91 8.41
N ILE A 12 2.47 -22.34 7.21
CA ILE A 12 2.17 -21.42 6.13
C ILE A 12 1.11 -20.46 6.71
N TRP A 13 1.54 -19.32 7.24
CA TRP A 13 0.62 -18.24 7.55
C TRP A 13 0.18 -17.71 6.20
N ILE A 14 -1.10 -17.90 5.86
CA ILE A 14 -1.70 -17.23 4.70
C ILE A 14 -1.60 -15.74 4.99
N MET A 15 -0.58 -15.11 4.43
CA MET A 15 -0.38 -13.68 4.52
C MET A 15 -1.31 -13.00 3.52
N ARG A 16 -2.07 -12.02 3.99
CA ARG A 16 -3.05 -11.29 3.20
C ARG A 16 -2.47 -9.97 2.72
N VAL A 17 -2.92 -9.56 1.53
CA VAL A 17 -2.67 -8.25 0.95
C VAL A 17 -4.01 -7.52 0.89
N ILE A 18 -4.04 -6.31 1.44
CA ILE A 18 -5.26 -5.49 1.54
C ILE A 18 -5.11 -4.29 0.60
N VAL A 19 -6.19 -3.92 -0.09
CA VAL A 19 -6.25 -2.75 -0.95
C VAL A 19 -7.17 -1.70 -0.33
N LEU A 20 -6.69 -0.47 -0.18
CA LEU A 20 -7.45 0.68 0.30
C LEU A 20 -7.49 1.75 -0.79
N GLY A 21 -8.68 2.20 -1.20
CA GLY A 21 -8.71 3.18 -2.26
C GLY A 21 -10.07 3.69 -2.70
N ASP A 22 -10.10 4.30 -3.88
CA ASP A 22 -11.32 4.69 -4.57
C ASP A 22 -12.15 3.47 -5.03
N GLU A 23 -13.44 3.69 -5.23
CA GLU A 23 -14.41 2.63 -5.52
C GLU A 23 -14.05 1.83 -6.78
N ASP A 24 -13.75 2.51 -7.89
CA ASP A 24 -13.45 1.88 -9.17
C ASP A 24 -12.24 0.96 -9.08
N THR A 25 -11.14 1.47 -8.51
CA THR A 25 -9.89 0.72 -8.37
C THR A 25 -10.05 -0.45 -7.41
N VAL A 26 -10.66 -0.24 -6.23
CA VAL A 26 -10.89 -1.30 -5.24
C VAL A 26 -11.76 -2.41 -5.82
N ASN A 27 -12.80 -2.07 -6.58
CA ASN A 27 -13.66 -3.05 -7.23
C ASN A 27 -12.89 -3.90 -8.25
N ALA A 28 -12.01 -3.29 -9.05
CA ALA A 28 -11.15 -4.03 -9.96
C ALA A 28 -10.21 -5.00 -9.23
N PHE A 29 -9.62 -4.58 -8.10
CA PHE A 29 -8.80 -5.46 -7.27
C PHE A 29 -9.61 -6.62 -6.65
N ARG A 30 -10.86 -6.38 -6.26
CA ARG A 30 -11.75 -7.45 -5.77
C ARG A 30 -12.03 -8.50 -6.83
N LEU A 31 -12.19 -8.11 -8.09
CA LEU A 31 -12.42 -9.05 -9.21
C LEU A 31 -11.25 -10.01 -9.42
N ILE A 32 -10.02 -9.59 -9.14
CA ILE A 32 -8.82 -10.44 -9.25
C ILE A 32 -8.49 -11.18 -7.94
N GLY A 33 -9.41 -11.15 -6.96
CA GLY A 33 -9.31 -11.93 -5.72
C GLY A 33 -8.58 -11.25 -4.56
N PHE A 34 -8.30 -9.95 -4.65
CA PHE A 34 -7.76 -9.20 -3.52
C PHE A 34 -8.87 -8.77 -2.56
N GLU A 35 -8.52 -8.69 -1.28
CA GLU A 35 -9.36 -8.07 -0.27
C GLU A 35 -9.20 -6.55 -0.37
N GLY A 36 -10.31 -5.84 -0.61
CA GLY A 36 -10.29 -4.41 -0.86
C GLY A 36 -11.36 -3.65 -0.09
N TYR A 37 -11.04 -2.43 0.35
CA TYR A 37 -11.92 -1.52 1.07
C TYR A 37 -11.89 -0.13 0.46
N VAL A 38 -13.08 0.41 0.19
CA VAL A 38 -13.23 1.80 -0.24
C VAL A 38 -13.04 2.70 0.98
N VAL A 39 -12.15 3.69 0.86
CA VAL A 39 -11.83 4.59 1.97
C VAL A 39 -11.69 6.04 1.50
N ASP A 40 -12.14 6.96 2.34
CA ASP A 40 -11.83 8.38 2.18
C ASP A 40 -10.42 8.70 2.70
N PRO A 41 -9.76 9.77 2.20
CA PRO A 41 -8.43 10.19 2.67
C PRO A 41 -8.35 10.39 4.19
N LYS A 42 -9.42 10.91 4.80
CA LYS A 42 -9.51 11.14 6.26
C LYS A 42 -9.54 9.83 7.07
N SER A 43 -10.05 8.76 6.47
CA SER A 43 -10.22 7.44 7.11
C SER A 43 -9.06 6.49 6.80
N LEU A 44 -8.18 6.85 5.86
CA LEU A 44 -7.06 6.01 5.43
C LEU A 44 -6.13 5.65 6.58
N VAL A 45 -5.62 6.64 7.32
CA VAL A 45 -4.69 6.40 8.42
C VAL A 45 -5.30 5.56 9.56
N PRO A 46 -6.52 5.86 10.04
CA PRO A 46 -7.21 4.98 10.98
C PRO A 46 -7.31 3.52 10.51
N ARG A 47 -7.68 3.29 9.24
CA ARG A 47 -7.78 1.94 8.66
C ARG A 47 -6.42 1.25 8.55
N ILE A 48 -5.37 1.96 8.15
CA ILE A 48 -4.02 1.41 8.14
C ILE A 48 -3.64 0.94 9.55
N LYS A 49 -3.86 1.76 10.58
CA LYS A 49 -3.55 1.39 11.97
C LYS A 49 -4.33 0.16 12.45
N GLU A 50 -5.58 0.01 12.02
CA GLU A 50 -6.39 -1.19 12.29
C GLU A 50 -5.76 -2.45 11.66
N PHE A 51 -5.33 -2.39 10.40
CA PHE A 51 -4.69 -3.53 9.74
C PHE A 51 -3.26 -3.79 10.21
N MET A 52 -2.56 -2.76 10.70
CA MET A 52 -1.23 -2.89 11.30
C MET A 52 -1.22 -3.74 12.57
N SER A 53 -2.34 -3.83 13.30
CA SER A 53 -2.44 -4.68 14.50
C SER A 53 -2.72 -6.14 14.18
N MET A 54 -2.94 -6.48 12.90
CA MET A 54 -3.23 -7.84 12.45
C MET A 54 -1.94 -8.52 11.97
N ASP A 55 -1.60 -9.65 12.58
CA ASP A 55 -0.36 -10.38 12.28
C ASP A 55 -0.33 -11.06 10.90
N ASP A 56 -1.50 -11.27 10.31
CA ASP A 56 -1.68 -11.92 9.01
C ASP A 56 -1.68 -10.94 7.84
N VAL A 57 -1.66 -9.63 8.08
CA VAL A 57 -1.57 -8.61 7.03
C VAL A 57 -0.10 -8.36 6.71
N ALA A 58 0.29 -8.67 5.47
CA ALA A 58 1.67 -8.49 5.01
C ALA A 58 1.86 -7.19 4.24
N ALA A 59 0.86 -6.75 3.48
CA ALA A 59 0.94 -5.52 2.71
C ALA A 59 -0.42 -4.81 2.61
N ILE A 60 -0.34 -3.48 2.51
CA ILE A 60 -1.47 -2.60 2.27
C ILE A 60 -1.14 -1.78 1.02
N LEU A 61 -1.93 -1.98 -0.04
CA LEU A 61 -1.88 -1.18 -1.26
C LEU A 61 -2.85 0.00 -1.10
N VAL A 62 -2.41 1.20 -1.43
CA VAL A 62 -3.20 2.42 -1.31
C VAL A 62 -3.25 3.12 -2.67
N THR A 63 -4.44 3.44 -3.16
CA THR A 63 -4.59 4.11 -4.46
C THR A 63 -4.10 5.56 -4.40
N SER A 64 -3.49 6.05 -5.47
CA SER A 64 -2.92 7.41 -5.59
C SER A 64 -3.90 8.52 -5.30
N ASN A 65 -5.18 8.35 -5.64
CA ASN A 65 -6.22 9.35 -5.40
C ASN A 65 -6.42 9.58 -3.89
N VAL A 66 -6.42 8.49 -3.11
CA VAL A 66 -6.60 8.56 -1.66
C VAL A 66 -5.29 8.95 -0.96
N SER A 67 -4.15 8.39 -1.39
CA SER A 67 -2.86 8.68 -0.76
C SER A 67 -2.38 10.11 -1.02
N GLY A 68 -2.71 10.70 -2.17
CA GLY A 68 -2.37 12.08 -2.53
C GLY A 68 -2.94 13.11 -1.55
N GLU A 69 -4.08 12.81 -0.91
CA GLU A 69 -4.74 13.67 0.06
C GLU A 69 -4.49 13.27 1.52
N ALA A 70 -3.73 12.20 1.77
CA ALA A 70 -3.59 11.57 3.08
C ALA A 70 -2.68 12.31 4.09
N GLY A 71 -2.07 13.41 3.66
CA GLY A 71 -1.26 14.29 4.51
C GLY A 71 0.04 13.66 5.05
N GLN A 72 0.70 14.36 5.96
CA GLN A 72 2.05 14.02 6.45
C GLN A 72 2.09 12.74 7.30
N GLU A 73 0.99 12.40 7.97
CA GLU A 73 0.92 11.21 8.84
C GLU A 73 1.04 9.91 8.03
N PHE A 74 0.37 9.84 6.87
CA PHE A 74 0.49 8.70 5.96
C PHE A 74 1.92 8.52 5.44
N ILE A 75 2.58 9.61 5.03
CA ILE A 75 3.98 9.58 4.57
C ILE A 75 4.90 9.03 5.67
N ASN A 76 4.69 9.47 6.92
CA ASN A 76 5.43 8.99 8.08
C ASN A 76 5.22 7.49 8.31
N LEU A 77 3.99 7.01 8.24
CA LEU A 77 3.65 5.58 8.39
C LEU A 77 4.33 4.74 7.31
N ARG A 78 4.20 5.14 6.04
CA ARG A 78 4.83 4.47 4.90
C ARG A 78 6.35 4.35 5.04
N THR A 79 7.01 5.32 5.67
CA THR A 79 8.48 5.35 5.77
C THR A 79 9.03 4.58 6.97
N ARG A 80 8.29 4.54 8.08
CA ARG A 80 8.78 3.98 9.36
C ARG A 80 8.33 2.55 9.62
N VAL A 81 7.19 2.14 9.05
CA VAL A 81 6.59 0.84 9.33
C VAL A 81 7.19 -0.23 8.40
N ARG A 82 7.74 -1.29 8.99
CA ARG A 82 8.31 -2.43 8.23
C ARG A 82 7.28 -3.53 7.91
N LYS A 83 6.23 -3.66 8.72
CA LYS A 83 5.13 -4.61 8.52
C LYS A 83 3.82 -4.00 9.05
N PRO A 84 2.72 -4.06 8.28
CA PRO A 84 2.64 -4.43 6.87
C PRO A 84 3.36 -3.42 5.95
N LEU A 85 3.82 -3.89 4.80
CA LEU A 85 4.40 -3.04 3.75
C LEU A 85 3.30 -2.14 3.16
N ILE A 86 3.48 -0.81 3.22
CA ILE A 86 2.52 0.16 2.68
C ILE A 86 3.02 0.65 1.32
N LEU A 87 2.27 0.38 0.25
CA LEU A 87 2.62 0.79 -1.12
C LEU A 87 1.54 1.66 -1.73
N GLU A 88 1.95 2.62 -2.54
CA GLU A 88 1.04 3.40 -3.37
C GLU A 88 0.90 2.76 -4.75
N VAL A 89 -0.33 2.65 -5.26
CA VAL A 89 -0.66 2.15 -6.60
C VAL A 89 -1.47 3.21 -7.35
N PRO A 90 -1.32 3.36 -8.68
CA PRO A 90 -2.13 4.29 -9.45
C PRO A 90 -3.61 3.89 -9.40
N ALA A 91 -4.50 4.87 -9.28
CA ALA A 91 -5.93 4.63 -9.43
C ALA A 91 -6.29 4.34 -10.90
N LEU A 92 -7.33 3.56 -11.13
CA LEU A 92 -7.88 3.32 -12.47
C LEU A 92 -8.63 4.55 -12.99
N SER A 93 -9.31 5.26 -12.08
CA SER A 93 -10.08 6.47 -12.37
C SER A 93 -9.20 7.70 -12.62
N SER A 94 -7.92 7.68 -12.19
CA SER A 94 -6.96 8.68 -12.61
C SER A 94 -6.57 8.43 -14.07
N GLY A 95 -7.34 8.97 -14.99
CA GLY A 95 -6.99 9.10 -16.41
C GLY A 95 -5.74 9.95 -16.67
N GLU A 96 -5.05 10.38 -15.62
CA GLU A 96 -3.80 11.11 -15.69
C GLU A 96 -2.66 10.11 -15.84
N SER A 97 -2.30 9.83 -17.10
CA SER A 97 -0.89 9.82 -17.43
C SER A 97 -0.29 11.10 -16.84
N LYS A 98 0.34 11.03 -15.66
CA LYS A 98 1.13 12.14 -15.11
C LYS A 98 2.02 12.59 -16.25
N GLU A 99 1.72 13.74 -16.84
CA GLU A 99 2.54 14.33 -17.89
C GLU A 99 3.81 14.77 -17.16
N VAL A 100 4.76 13.86 -17.02
CA VAL A 100 6.03 14.14 -16.37
C VAL A 100 6.70 15.16 -17.27
N ASN A 101 6.67 16.43 -16.87
CA ASN A 101 7.35 17.48 -17.60
C ASN A 101 8.86 17.29 -17.40
N TYR A 102 9.45 16.44 -18.23
CA TYR A 102 10.88 16.12 -18.19
C TYR A 102 11.74 17.37 -18.25
N MET A 103 11.29 18.43 -18.93
CA MET A 103 12.00 19.70 -18.97
C MET A 103 12.01 20.39 -17.60
N ALA A 104 10.96 20.27 -16.80
CA ALA A 104 10.95 20.79 -15.43
C ALA A 104 11.94 20.05 -14.52
N ILE A 105 12.06 18.72 -14.68
CA ILE A 105 13.03 17.90 -13.94
C ILE A 105 14.46 18.20 -14.40
N LEU A 106 14.69 18.32 -15.71
CA LEU A 106 16.00 18.67 -16.25
C LEU A 106 16.43 20.06 -15.79
N ARG A 107 15.51 21.03 -15.80
CA ARG A 107 15.76 22.39 -15.30
C ARG A 107 16.18 22.42 -13.84
N SER A 108 15.49 21.66 -12.98
CA SER A 108 15.82 21.61 -11.55
C SER A 108 17.19 20.98 -11.28
N VAL A 109 17.59 19.97 -12.06
CA VAL A 109 18.94 19.37 -11.97
C VAL A 109 20.01 20.33 -12.51
N LEU A 110 19.70 21.06 -13.58
CA LEU A 110 20.64 21.99 -14.23
C LEU A 110 20.71 23.37 -13.56
N GLY A 111 19.82 23.66 -12.60
CA GLY A 111 19.79 24.93 -11.87
C GLY A 111 19.32 26.13 -12.69
N ILE A 112 18.50 25.89 -13.72
CA ILE A 112 17.91 26.92 -14.61
C ILE A 112 16.38 26.96 -14.54
#